data_AF-A0A7S1SS46-F1
#
_entry.id   AF-A0A7S1SS46-F1
#
_cell.length_a   1.000
_cell.length_b   1.000
_cell.length_c   1.000
_cell.angle_alpha   90.00
_cell.angle_beta   90.00
_cell.angle_gamma   90.00
#
_symmetry.space_group_name_H-M   'P 1'
#
loop_
_entity.id
_entity.type
_entity.pdbx_description
1 polymer ?
#
loop_
_entity_poly.entity_id
_entity_poly.type
_entity_poly.pdbx_seq_one_letter_code
_entity_poly.pdbx_strand_id
1 'polypeptide(L)'
;KVSAICVFPRRGNTASMLSRARPDCPIFAFTDDNYVRRKANMRWGVHPFRFDFTDDVDVNVRVAFTFLKARGLASDGDKIVLVSDLKPSPGEIVRSIQVRTIK
;
A
#
# COMPACT_ATOMS: atom_id res chain seq x y z
N LYS A 1 -11.89 -6.44 -12.73
CA LYS A 1 -12.14 -5.81 -11.42
C LYS A 1 -10.88 -5.96 -10.56
N VAL A 2 -10.56 -4.97 -9.73
CA VAL A 2 -9.40 -4.97 -8.81
C VAL A 2 -9.90 -5.38 -7.43
N SER A 3 -9.13 -6.21 -6.72
CA SER A 3 -9.51 -6.72 -5.39
C SER A 3 -9.16 -5.73 -4.28
N ALA A 4 -8.03 -5.01 -4.39
CA ALA A 4 -7.64 -3.96 -3.45
C ALA A 4 -6.62 -2.97 -4.04
N ILE A 5 -6.43 -1.85 -3.36
CA ILE A 5 -5.36 -0.88 -3.63
C ILE A 5 -4.34 -0.95 -2.50
N CYS A 6 -3.08 -1.23 -2.83
CA CYS A 6 -1.96 -1.16 -1.88
C CYS A 6 -1.20 0.14 -2.10
N VAL A 7 -0.97 0.89 -1.01
CA VAL A 7 -0.25 2.16 -1.06
C VAL A 7 0.88 2.18 -0.04
N PHE A 8 2.03 2.73 -0.44
CA PHE A 8 3.22 2.88 0.41
C PHE A 8 3.49 4.38 0.65
N PRO A 9 2.68 5.06 1.48
CA PRO A 9 2.77 6.51 1.60
C PRO A 9 3.89 6.96 2.53
N ARG A 10 4.76 7.86 2.06
CA ARG A 10 5.84 8.44 2.88
C ARG A 10 5.36 9.40 3.98
N ARG A 11 4.30 10.17 3.72
CA ARG A 11 3.71 11.15 4.68
C ARG A 11 2.19 10.97 4.86
N GLY A 12 1.65 9.89 4.33
CA GLY A 12 0.21 9.65 4.31
C GLY A 12 -0.58 10.40 3.23
N ASN A 13 -0.02 11.32 2.44
CA ASN A 13 -0.82 12.13 1.51
C ASN A 13 -1.53 11.28 0.45
N THR A 14 -0.84 10.30 -0.13
CA THR A 14 -1.34 9.44 -1.21
C THR A 14 -2.55 8.62 -0.76
N ALA A 15 -2.49 8.01 0.44
CA ALA A 15 -3.64 7.32 1.03
C ALA A 15 -4.85 8.25 1.28
N SER A 16 -4.61 9.53 1.59
CA SER A 16 -5.67 10.55 1.73
C SER A 16 -6.37 10.83 0.41
N MET A 17 -5.59 10.93 -0.67
CA MET A 17 -6.13 11.21 -2.00
C MET A 17 -6.97 10.05 -2.51
N LEU A 18 -6.47 8.81 -2.35
CA LEU A 18 -7.21 7.60 -2.73
C LEU A 18 -8.52 7.47 -1.94
N SER A 19 -8.47 7.72 -0.62
CA SER A 19 -9.66 7.67 0.24
C SER A 19 -10.77 8.64 -0.20
N ARG A 20 -10.42 9.83 -0.70
CA ARG A 20 -11.40 10.81 -1.21
C ARG A 20 -12.17 10.33 -2.43
N ALA A 21 -11.57 9.48 -3.26
CA ALA A 21 -12.23 8.90 -4.43
C ALA A 21 -13.27 7.84 -4.06
N ARG A 22 -13.30 7.41 -2.79
CA ARG A 22 -14.19 6.37 -2.25
C ARG A 22 -14.29 5.11 -3.13
N PRO A 23 -13.16 4.47 -3.49
CA PRO A 23 -13.18 3.29 -4.33
C PRO A 23 -13.92 2.12 -3.67
N ASP A 24 -14.66 1.33 -4.43
CA ASP A 24 -15.42 0.16 -3.95
C ASP A 24 -14.55 -1.03 -3.46
N CYS A 25 -13.25 -0.82 -3.27
CA CYS A 25 -12.31 -1.82 -2.79
C CYS A 25 -11.46 -1.25 -1.65
N PRO A 26 -10.96 -2.10 -0.74
CA PRO A 26 -10.16 -1.63 0.40
C PRO A 26 -8.83 -1.01 -0.06
N ILE A 27 -8.38 -0.01 0.71
CA ILE A 27 -7.07 0.62 0.54
C ILE A 27 -6.15 0.16 1.67
N PHE A 28 -5.17 -0.67 1.37
CA PHE A 28 -4.15 -1.11 2.33
C PHE A 28 -2.96 -0.14 2.31
N ALA A 29 -2.74 0.58 3.41
CA ALA A 29 -1.68 1.58 3.51
C ALA A 29 -0.53 1.08 4.38
N PHE A 30 0.64 0.86 3.80
CA PHE A 30 1.83 0.39 4.50
C PHE A 30 2.74 1.57 4.83
N THR A 31 3.14 1.72 6.08
CA THR A 31 4.00 2.83 6.53
C THR A 31 4.94 2.40 7.64
N ASP A 32 6.11 3.02 7.71
CA ASP A 32 7.09 2.88 8.80
C ASP A 32 6.80 3.79 10.00
N ASP A 33 5.98 4.82 9.80
CA ASP A 33 5.63 5.83 10.80
C ASP A 33 4.30 5.53 11.50
N ASN A 34 4.36 5.38 12.83
CA ASN A 34 3.19 5.20 13.69
C ASN A 34 2.22 6.40 13.66
N TYR A 35 2.73 7.63 13.50
CA TYR A 35 1.90 8.82 13.38
C TYR A 35 1.06 8.77 12.10
N VAL A 36 1.69 8.46 10.96
CA VAL A 36 1.01 8.28 9.68
C VAL A 36 -0.03 7.15 9.78
N ARG A 37 0.32 6.02 10.40
CA ARG A 37 -0.61 4.89 10.61
C ARG A 37 -1.84 5.32 11.40
N ARG A 38 -1.66 6.00 12.54
CA ARG A 38 -2.77 6.47 13.39
C ARG A 38 -3.67 7.43 12.62
N LYS A 39 -3.10 8.41 11.92
CA LYS A 39 -3.86 9.37 11.11
C LYS A 39 -4.65 8.71 9.98
N ALA A 40 -4.07 7.68 9.36
CA ALA A 40 -4.71 6.95 8.27
C ALA A 40 -5.95 6.16 8.70
N ASN A 41 -6.08 5.74 9.97
CA ASN A 41 -7.26 5.04 10.47
C ASN A 41 -8.55 5.88 10.40
N MET A 42 -8.43 7.21 10.39
CA MET A 42 -9.59 8.11 10.29
C MET A 42 -10.07 8.34 8.86
N ARG A 43 -9.45 7.66 7.87
CA ARG A 43 -9.74 7.86 6.46
C ARG A 43 -10.64 6.76 5.93
N TRP A 44 -11.60 7.16 5.11
CA TRP A 44 -12.56 6.26 4.49
C TRP A 44 -11.85 5.15 3.71
N GLY A 45 -12.24 3.90 3.97
CA GLY A 45 -11.74 2.71 3.25
C GLY A 45 -10.26 2.39 3.43
N VAL A 46 -9.53 3.11 4.31
CA VAL A 46 -8.10 2.91 4.53
C VAL A 46 -7.86 1.99 5.72
N HIS A 47 -7.09 0.93 5.47
CA HIS A 47 -6.63 -0.04 6.46
C HIS A 47 -5.10 0.08 6.58
N PRO A 48 -4.58 0.82 7.57
CA PRO A 48 -3.15 1.09 7.65
C PRO A 48 -2.40 0.02 8.47
N PHE A 49 -1.22 -0.37 7.99
CA PHE A 49 -0.33 -1.32 8.64
C PHE A 49 1.06 -0.73 8.82
N ARG A 50 1.69 -1.03 9.96
CA ARG A 50 3.08 -0.63 10.19
C ARG A 50 4.03 -1.72 9.69
N PHE A 51 5.01 -1.34 8.89
CA PHE A 51 6.14 -2.19 8.52
C PHE A 51 7.45 -1.43 8.58
N ASP A 52 8.52 -2.13 8.91
CA ASP A 52 9.87 -1.61 8.72
C ASP A 52 10.27 -1.94 7.28
N PHE A 53 10.48 -0.90 6.47
CA PHE A 53 10.80 -1.07 5.06
C PHE A 53 12.29 -1.30 4.82
N THR A 54 12.60 -2.08 3.80
CA THR A 54 13.93 -2.16 3.20
C THR A 54 14.08 -1.16 2.07
N ASP A 55 15.30 -0.91 1.60
CA ASP A 55 15.53 -0.11 0.38
C ASP A 55 15.01 -0.81 -0.89
N ASP A 56 14.89 -2.14 -0.86
CA ASP A 56 14.32 -2.93 -1.95
C ASP A 56 12.78 -2.86 -1.95
N VAL A 57 12.24 -2.25 -3.00
CA VAL A 57 10.81 -2.10 -3.27
C VAL A 57 10.09 -3.43 -3.44
N ASP A 58 10.67 -4.34 -4.22
CA ASP A 58 10.03 -5.62 -4.53
C ASP A 58 9.98 -6.53 -3.32
N VAL A 59 10.97 -6.44 -2.44
CA VAL A 59 10.95 -7.10 -1.12
C VAL A 59 9.79 -6.57 -0.27
N ASN A 60 9.66 -5.25 -0.14
CA ASN A 60 8.56 -4.63 0.62
C ASN A 60 7.17 -5.05 0.10
N VAL A 61 7.00 -5.08 -1.22
CA VAL A 61 5.73 -5.51 -1.85
C VAL A 61 5.43 -6.99 -1.56
N ARG A 62 6.42 -7.87 -1.69
CA ARG A 62 6.26 -9.31 -1.38
C ARG A 62 5.90 -9.55 0.08
N VAL A 63 6.54 -8.84 1.01
CA VAL A 63 6.23 -8.93 2.45
C VAL A 63 4.80 -8.48 2.72
N ALA A 64 4.39 -7.35 2.12
CA ALA A 64 3.03 -6.85 2.24
C ALA A 64 1.98 -7.85 1.71
N PHE A 65 2.21 -8.45 0.54
CA PHE A 65 1.29 -9.45 -0.01
C PHE A 65 1.22 -10.71 0.85
N THR A 66 2.37 -11.21 1.31
CA THR A 66 2.42 -12.36 2.23
C THR A 66 1.62 -12.10 3.50
N PHE A 67 1.76 -10.90 4.07
CA PHE A 67 0.99 -10.47 5.23
C PHE A 67 -0.52 -10.39 4.97
N LEU A 68 -0.93 -9.82 3.83
CA LEU A 68 -2.35 -9.74 3.47
C LEU A 68 -2.96 -11.13 3.31
N LYS A 69 -2.24 -12.07 2.68
CA LYS A 69 -2.66 -13.47 2.57
C LYS A 69 -2.79 -14.13 3.93
N ALA A 70 -1.79 -13.97 4.79
CA ALA A 70 -1.82 -14.54 6.14
C ALA A 70 -2.98 -14.03 7.00
N ARG A 71 -3.51 -12.83 6.71
CA ARG A 71 -4.68 -12.26 7.38
C ARG A 71 -6.01 -12.54 6.68
N GLY A 72 -6.02 -13.29 5.57
CA GLY A 72 -7.22 -13.51 4.77
C GLY A 72 -7.77 -12.25 4.11
N LEU A 73 -6.95 -11.22 3.94
CA LEU A 73 -7.32 -9.93 3.33
C LEU A 73 -7.09 -9.90 1.81
N ALA A 74 -6.36 -10.89 1.30
CA ALA A 74 -6.14 -11.11 -0.13
C ALA A 74 -5.85 -12.60 -0.38
N SER A 75 -6.05 -13.06 -1.62
CA SER A 75 -5.83 -14.44 -2.04
C SER A 75 -4.95 -14.50 -3.30
N ASP A 76 -4.40 -15.68 -3.58
CA ASP A 76 -3.68 -15.92 -4.83
C ASP A 76 -4.61 -15.68 -6.04
N GLY A 77 -4.10 -15.01 -7.07
CA GLY A 77 -4.88 -14.60 -8.23
C GLY A 77 -5.55 -13.23 -8.11
N ASP A 78 -5.58 -12.61 -6.92
CA ASP A 78 -6.12 -11.26 -6.76
C ASP A 78 -5.31 -10.22 -7.54
N LYS A 79 -6.02 -9.34 -8.25
CA LYS A 79 -5.42 -8.19 -8.94
C LYS A 79 -5.39 -7.00 -7.98
N ILE A 80 -4.18 -6.51 -7.72
CA ILE A 80 -3.92 -5.42 -6.79
C ILE A 80 -3.32 -4.25 -7.53
N VAL A 81 -3.84 -3.05 -7.27
CA VAL A 81 -3.21 -1.80 -7.74
C VAL A 81 -2.22 -1.35 -6.68
N LEU A 82 -0.95 -1.25 -7.06
CA LEU A 82 0.13 -0.72 -6.25
C LEU A 82 0.33 0.76 -6.58
N VAL A 83 0.15 1.63 -5.60
CA VAL A 83 0.44 3.07 -5.71
C VAL A 83 1.60 3.39 -4.79
N SER A 84 2.70 3.86 -5.36
CA SER A 84 3.93 3.97 -4.60
C SER A 84 4.71 5.23 -4.96
N ASP A 85 5.22 5.91 -3.92
CA ASP A 85 6.20 7.00 -4.02
C ASP A 85 7.57 6.44 -3.60
N LEU A 86 7.99 5.33 -4.21
CA LEU A 86 9.17 4.59 -3.79
C LEU A 86 10.44 5.17 -4.41
N LYS A 87 11.56 4.98 -3.70
CA LYS A 87 12.90 5.36 -4.16
C LYS A 87 13.58 4.15 -4.77
N PRO A 88 13.62 3.99 -6.11
CA PRO A 88 14.43 2.95 -6.73
C PRO A 88 15.94 3.25 -6.55
N SER A 89 16.30 4.52 -6.42
CA SER A 89 17.69 5.00 -6.31
C SER A 89 17.82 6.13 -5.28
N PRO A 90 19.00 6.30 -4.64
CA PRO A 90 19.24 7.45 -3.76
C PRO A 90 19.03 8.78 -4.49
N GLY A 91 18.13 9.62 -3.97
CA GLY A 91 17.83 10.95 -4.53
C GLY A 91 16.70 10.99 -5.55
N GLU A 92 16.23 9.84 -6.07
CA GLU A 92 15.16 9.77 -7.06
C GLU A 92 13.83 9.38 -6.40
N ILE A 93 12.78 10.17 -6.62
CA ILE A 93 11.42 9.84 -6.19
C ILE A 93 10.63 9.49 -7.43
N VAL A 94 10.33 8.21 -7.61
CA VAL A 94 9.47 7.76 -8.71
C VAL A 94 8.07 7.51 -8.16
N ARG A 95 7.12 8.28 -8.66
CA ARG A 95 5.70 8.02 -8.43
C ARG A 95 5.21 7.04 -9.47
N SER A 96 4.75 5.88 -9.05
CA SER A 96 4.30 4.84 -9.96
C SER A 96 2.96 4.24 -9.53
N ILE A 97 2.20 3.83 -10.53
CA ILE A 97 1.00 3.01 -10.38
C ILE A 97 1.25 1.73 -11.17
N GLN A 98 1.16 0.57 -10.50
CA GLN A 98 1.38 -0.74 -11.11
C GLN A 98 0.19 -1.65 -10.83
N VAL A 99 -0.17 -2.52 -11.77
CA VAL A 99 -1.13 -3.60 -11.50
C VAL A 99 -0.33 -4.88 -11.32
N ARG A 100 -0.46 -5.53 -10.16
CA ARG A 100 0.21 -6.79 -9.85
C ARG A 100 -0.83 -7.86 -9.51
N THR A 101 -0.50 -9.10 -9.81
CA THR A 101 -1.30 -10.26 -9.39
C THR A 101 -0.60 -10.91 -8.21
N ILE A 102 -1.32 -11.17 -7.13
CA ILE A 102 -0.79 -11.90 -5.99
C ILE A 102 -0.55 -13.36 -6.41
N LYS A 103 0.63 -13.88 -6.06
CA LYS A 103 1.04 -15.27 -6.18
C LYS A 103 1.28 -15.84 -4.80
#